data_AF-A0A379UMQ6-F1
#
_entry.id   AF-A0A379UMQ6-F1
#
_cell.length_a   1.000
_cell.length_b   1.000
_cell.length_c   1.000
_cell.angle_alpha   90.00
_cell.angle_beta   90.00
_cell.angle_gamma   90.00
#
_symmetry.space_group_name_H-M   'P 1'
#
loop_
_entity.id
_entity.type
_entity.pdbx_description
1 polymer ?
#
loop_
_entity_poly.entity_id
_entity_poly.type
_entity_poly.pdbx_seq_one_letter_code
_entity_poly.pdbx_strand_id
1 'polypeptide(L)'
;MRGKQPLDDTLTALSGKSVDGFIEYVGLRETINRAAGAMQKDQNGGDIPDKKQFARTIGAVTSTSVTFGESGWFKIATVFMPQATSTAVIKLYGGSGYNVGSFEQGAISELVLRAGNGSPVGITATLWKRSPNGVLECAWINTSGDNYDIYVRINQYAYWLIAQYDYTGNANVTLYSVPEYSETKPANATNGQTYTLYNSMMKPTAGDV
;
A
#
# COMPACT_ATOMS: atom_id res chain seq x y z
N MET A 1 -14.56 49.81 -54.95
CA MET A 1 -14.56 48.35 -54.79
C MET A 1 -13.51 48.01 -53.75
N ARG A 2 -13.92 47.43 -52.61
CA ARG A 2 -13.00 47.08 -51.53
C ARG A 2 -12.13 45.91 -52.02
N GLY A 3 -10.84 46.15 -52.21
CA GLY A 3 -9.89 45.14 -52.69
C GLY A 3 -9.99 43.89 -51.80
N LYS A 4 -10.24 42.73 -52.42
CA LYS A 4 -10.18 41.47 -51.68
C LYS A 4 -8.78 41.35 -51.09
N GLN A 5 -8.70 41.07 -49.79
CA GLN A 5 -7.42 40.78 -49.14
C GLN A 5 -6.73 39.64 -49.90
N PRO A 6 -5.45 39.78 -50.28
CA PRO A 6 -4.71 38.71 -50.93
C PRO A 6 -4.75 37.45 -50.05
N LEU A 7 -5.07 36.30 -50.64
CA LEU A 7 -4.93 35.02 -49.98
C LEU A 7 -3.43 34.76 -49.81
N ASP A 8 -2.94 34.63 -48.58
CA ASP A 8 -1.57 34.18 -48.35
C ASP A 8 -1.47 32.65 -48.55
N ASP A 9 -0.24 32.12 -48.61
CA ASP A 9 0.02 30.70 -48.86
C ASP A 9 -0.62 29.79 -47.80
N THR A 10 -0.69 30.26 -46.55
CA THR A 10 -1.33 29.55 -45.45
C THR A 10 -2.84 29.46 -45.65
N LEU A 11 -3.49 30.56 -45.98
CA LEU A 11 -4.94 30.60 -46.23
C LEU A 11 -5.31 29.79 -47.49
N THR A 12 -4.43 29.77 -48.49
CA THR A 12 -4.57 28.92 -49.68
C THR A 12 -4.49 27.44 -49.33
N ALA A 13 -3.52 27.04 -48.51
CA ALA A 13 -3.35 25.66 -48.10
C ALA A 13 -4.48 25.18 -47.16
N LEU A 14 -5.12 26.08 -46.41
CA LEU A 14 -6.20 25.76 -45.48
C LEU A 14 -7.60 25.77 -46.12
N SER A 15 -7.79 26.55 -47.18
CA SER A 15 -9.08 26.69 -47.85
C SER A 15 -9.57 25.35 -48.41
N GLY A 16 -10.81 24.97 -48.08
CA GLY A 16 -11.45 23.75 -48.59
C GLY A 16 -10.99 22.43 -47.94
N LYS A 17 -10.09 22.46 -46.95
CA LYS A 17 -9.74 21.26 -46.18
C LYS A 17 -10.86 20.85 -45.22
N SER A 18 -11.04 19.55 -45.02
CA SER A 18 -11.84 19.00 -43.93
C SER A 18 -11.14 19.23 -42.57
N VAL A 19 -11.83 18.95 -41.47
CA VAL A 19 -11.23 18.99 -40.11
C VAL A 19 -9.99 18.08 -40.04
N ASP A 20 -10.05 16.88 -40.61
CA ASP A 20 -8.90 15.97 -40.68
C ASP A 20 -7.74 16.54 -41.49
N GLY A 21 -8.03 17.17 -42.63
CA GLY A 21 -7.03 17.81 -43.47
C GLY A 21 -6.37 19.01 -42.79
N PHE A 22 -7.11 19.75 -41.96
CA PHE A 22 -6.58 20.82 -41.11
C PHE A 22 -5.60 20.26 -40.08
N ILE A 23 -6.02 19.25 -39.31
CA ILE A 23 -5.20 18.60 -38.27
C ILE A 23 -3.89 18.07 -38.86
N GLU A 24 -3.93 17.50 -40.06
CA GLU A 24 -2.76 17.03 -40.77
C GLU A 24 -1.85 18.19 -41.21
N TYR A 25 -2.40 19.25 -41.81
CA TYR A 25 -1.63 20.40 -42.27
C TYR A 25 -0.87 21.11 -41.13
N VAL A 26 -1.49 21.24 -39.96
CA VAL A 26 -0.82 21.84 -38.78
C VAL A 26 -0.04 20.82 -37.94
N GLY A 27 0.05 19.56 -38.38
CA GLY A 27 0.84 18.52 -37.70
C GLY A 27 0.30 18.08 -36.34
N LEU A 28 -1.00 18.29 -36.07
CA LEU A 28 -1.59 18.03 -34.74
C LEU A 28 -2.01 16.57 -34.51
N ARG A 29 -2.07 15.73 -35.55
CA ARG A 29 -2.56 14.34 -35.43
C ARG A 29 -1.79 13.56 -34.37
N GLU A 30 -0.45 13.62 -34.41
CA GLU A 30 0.41 12.92 -33.46
C GLU A 30 0.31 13.53 -32.04
N THR A 31 0.19 14.85 -31.94
CA THR A 31 0.00 15.54 -30.65
C THR A 31 -1.28 15.09 -29.95
N ILE A 32 -2.38 14.95 -30.68
CA ILE A 32 -3.67 14.47 -30.15
C ILE A 32 -3.53 13.03 -29.63
N ASN A 33 -2.90 12.15 -30.40
CA ASN A 33 -2.69 10.75 -30.00
C ASN A 33 -1.85 10.64 -28.72
N ARG A 34 -0.77 11.42 -28.62
CA ARG A 34 0.07 11.47 -27.40
C ARG A 34 -0.67 12.03 -26.20
N ALA A 35 -1.49 13.07 -26.41
CA ALA A 35 -2.30 13.65 -25.35
C ALA A 35 -3.34 12.66 -24.82
N ALA A 36 -3.94 11.83 -25.67
CA ALA A 36 -4.90 10.82 -25.26
C ALA A 36 -4.29 9.72 -24.37
N GLY A 37 -3.00 9.42 -24.52
CA GLY A 37 -2.25 8.46 -23.69
C GLY A 37 -1.49 9.06 -22.51
N ALA A 38 -1.58 10.38 -22.31
CA ALA A 38 -0.89 11.07 -21.24
C ALA A 38 -1.63 10.90 -19.90
N MET A 39 -0.87 10.91 -18.79
CA MET A 39 -1.46 10.86 -17.45
C MET A 39 -2.36 12.07 -17.20
N GLN A 40 -3.56 11.80 -16.69
CA GLN A 40 -4.56 12.81 -16.35
C GLN A 40 -4.34 13.30 -14.91
N LYS A 41 -3.93 14.56 -14.77
CA LYS A 41 -3.55 15.16 -13.47
C LYS A 41 -4.70 15.14 -12.45
N ASP A 42 -5.91 15.42 -12.91
CA ASP A 42 -7.14 15.44 -12.13
C ASP A 42 -7.60 14.05 -11.66
N GLN A 43 -7.18 12.99 -12.36
CA GLN A 43 -7.42 11.62 -11.92
C GLN A 43 -6.48 11.13 -10.82
N ASN A 44 -5.41 11.88 -10.53
CA ASN A 44 -4.42 11.55 -9.49
C ASN A 44 -3.90 10.09 -9.59
N GLY A 45 -3.59 9.65 -10.81
CA GLY A 45 -3.12 8.29 -11.09
C GLY A 45 -4.22 7.22 -11.20
N GLY A 46 -5.50 7.61 -11.15
CA GLY A 46 -6.65 6.73 -11.37
C GLY A 46 -6.62 6.01 -12.72
N ASP A 47 -6.14 6.70 -13.74
CA ASP A 47 -5.91 6.25 -15.13
C ASP A 47 -4.76 5.25 -15.29
N ILE A 48 -3.93 5.04 -14.27
CA ILE A 48 -2.82 4.09 -14.34
C ILE A 48 -3.40 2.66 -14.27
N PRO A 49 -3.17 1.79 -15.29
CA PRO A 49 -3.72 0.44 -15.32
C PRO A 49 -3.14 -0.45 -14.21
N ASP A 50 -1.82 -0.40 -14.01
CA ASP A 50 -1.11 -1.11 -12.94
C ASP A 50 -0.42 -0.11 -12.00
N LYS A 51 -1.19 0.36 -11.01
CA LYS A 51 -0.73 1.32 -10.00
C LYS A 51 0.43 0.77 -9.18
N LYS A 52 0.47 -0.55 -8.95
CA LYS A 52 1.52 -1.21 -8.16
C LYS A 52 2.84 -1.22 -8.92
N GLN A 53 2.81 -1.68 -10.17
CA GLN A 53 4.02 -1.68 -11.00
C GLN A 53 4.51 -0.26 -11.24
N PHE A 54 3.60 0.69 -11.47
CA PHE A 54 3.97 2.11 -11.58
C PHE A 54 4.68 2.62 -10.34
N ALA A 55 4.10 2.42 -9.15
CA ALA A 55 4.69 2.83 -7.87
C ALA A 55 6.11 2.25 -7.69
N ARG A 56 6.32 0.98 -8.02
CA ARG A 56 7.64 0.33 -7.98
C ARG A 56 8.64 0.96 -8.95
N THR A 57 8.22 1.22 -10.18
CA THR A 57 9.07 1.83 -11.21
C THR A 57 9.59 3.19 -10.77
N ILE A 58 8.78 3.98 -10.04
CA ILE A 58 9.18 5.30 -9.55
C ILE A 58 9.74 5.30 -8.12
N GLY A 59 9.88 4.13 -7.48
CA GLY A 59 10.35 4.02 -6.10
C GLY A 59 9.38 4.52 -5.02
N ALA A 60 8.09 4.62 -5.34
CA ALA A 60 7.04 4.95 -4.38
C ALA A 60 6.57 3.70 -3.60
N VAL A 61 6.06 3.91 -2.39
CA VAL A 61 5.50 2.86 -1.53
C VAL A 61 4.01 3.10 -1.31
N THR A 62 3.21 2.05 -1.38
CA THR A 62 1.78 2.13 -1.09
C THR A 62 1.59 2.34 0.41
N SER A 63 0.85 3.38 0.78
CA SER A 63 0.65 3.73 2.19
C SER A 63 -0.73 4.35 2.44
N THR A 64 -1.17 4.29 3.68
CA THR A 64 -2.39 4.96 4.17
C THR A 64 -2.23 5.31 5.65
N SER A 65 -3.18 6.08 6.19
CA SER A 65 -3.30 6.32 7.63
C SER A 65 -4.23 5.29 8.25
N VAL A 66 -3.89 4.79 9.43
CA VAL A 66 -4.69 3.82 10.20
C VAL A 66 -4.86 4.26 11.65
N THR A 67 -6.04 4.03 12.21
CA THR A 67 -6.35 4.32 13.62
C THR A 67 -6.93 3.09 14.28
N PHE A 68 -6.46 2.80 15.50
CA PHE A 68 -6.90 1.67 16.32
C PHE A 68 -7.76 2.10 17.51
N GLY A 69 -7.46 3.26 18.11
CA GLY A 69 -8.25 3.86 19.20
C GLY A 69 -8.11 3.12 20.54
N GLU A 70 -8.66 1.92 20.62
CA GLU A 70 -8.73 1.08 21.82
C GLU A 70 -7.57 0.09 21.92
N SER A 71 -7.42 -0.54 23.09
CA SER A 71 -6.53 -1.67 23.27
C SER A 71 -7.24 -2.97 22.85
N GLY A 72 -6.59 -3.77 22.01
CA GLY A 72 -7.15 -5.05 21.61
C GLY A 72 -6.55 -5.60 20.32
N TRP A 73 -7.30 -6.51 19.70
CA TRP A 73 -6.98 -7.17 18.44
C TRP A 73 -7.70 -6.49 17.29
N PHE A 74 -7.01 -6.37 16.15
CA PHE A 74 -7.54 -5.68 15.00
C PHE A 74 -7.27 -6.46 13.71
N LYS A 75 -8.29 -6.67 12.88
CA LYS A 75 -8.12 -7.16 11.51
C LYS A 75 -7.59 -6.04 10.63
N ILE A 76 -6.30 -6.05 10.35
CA ILE A 76 -5.63 -4.96 9.61
C ILE A 76 -5.58 -5.19 8.11
N ALA A 77 -5.63 -6.44 7.66
CA ALA A 77 -5.57 -6.76 6.25
C ALA A 77 -6.23 -8.10 5.93
N THR A 78 -6.63 -8.26 4.68
CA THR A 78 -6.81 -9.56 4.04
C THR A 78 -5.75 -9.69 2.96
N VAL A 79 -5.06 -10.84 2.95
CA VAL A 79 -4.00 -11.12 1.98
C VAL A 79 -4.36 -12.35 1.16
N PHE A 80 -4.04 -12.32 -0.13
CA PHE A 80 -4.02 -13.50 -0.98
C PHE A 80 -2.57 -13.93 -1.14
N MET A 81 -2.26 -15.15 -0.71
CA MET A 81 -0.90 -15.70 -0.71
C MET A 81 -0.94 -17.15 -1.17
N PRO A 82 -0.72 -17.42 -2.48
CA PRO A 82 -0.70 -18.77 -3.02
C PRO A 82 0.27 -19.67 -2.26
N GLN A 83 -0.03 -20.97 -2.13
CA GLN A 83 0.93 -22.01 -1.69
C GLN A 83 2.06 -22.25 -2.71
N ALA A 84 2.71 -21.16 -3.11
CA ALA A 84 3.89 -21.04 -3.94
C ALA A 84 4.73 -19.91 -3.32
N THR A 85 5.98 -19.72 -3.79
CA THR A 85 6.83 -18.66 -3.25
C THR A 85 6.18 -17.29 -3.41
N SER A 86 5.72 -16.72 -2.29
CA SER A 86 5.16 -15.39 -2.17
C SER A 86 5.47 -14.78 -0.80
N THR A 87 5.67 -13.47 -0.78
CA THR A 87 6.00 -12.68 0.41
C THR A 87 5.16 -11.42 0.42
N ALA A 88 4.66 -11.03 1.58
CA ALA A 88 4.04 -9.72 1.81
C ALA A 88 4.66 -9.06 3.05
N VAL A 89 4.69 -7.74 3.06
CA VAL A 89 5.14 -6.95 4.20
C VAL A 89 4.09 -5.89 4.51
N ILE A 90 3.82 -5.68 5.80
CA ILE A 90 3.03 -4.57 6.31
C ILE A 90 3.87 -3.88 7.39
N LYS A 91 4.07 -2.57 7.27
CA LYS A 91 4.81 -1.77 8.25
C LYS A 91 3.90 -0.72 8.85
N LEU A 92 3.91 -0.62 10.17
CA LEU A 92 3.26 0.47 10.90
C LEU A 92 4.32 1.38 11.49
N TYR A 93 4.18 2.68 11.26
CA TYR A 93 5.01 3.72 11.85
C TYR A 93 4.18 4.56 12.81
N GLY A 94 4.75 4.79 13.99
CA GLY A 94 4.07 5.24 15.19
C GLY A 94 3.50 4.07 16.01
N GLY A 95 3.11 4.37 17.23
CA GLY A 95 2.63 3.38 18.18
C GLY A 95 1.53 3.92 19.09
N SER A 96 1.38 3.27 20.23
CA SER A 96 0.39 3.57 21.25
C SER A 96 0.79 4.82 22.04
N GLY A 97 0.05 5.92 21.84
CA GLY A 97 0.26 7.23 22.45
C GLY A 97 1.06 8.22 21.59
N TYR A 98 1.04 9.50 21.98
CA TYR A 98 1.61 10.63 21.22
C TYR A 98 2.15 11.76 22.14
N ASN A 99 2.70 11.38 23.29
CA ASN A 99 3.24 12.25 24.32
C ASN A 99 4.69 12.67 24.00
N VAL A 100 4.98 13.97 24.12
CA VAL A 100 6.35 14.51 24.01
C VAL A 100 7.26 13.85 25.05
N GLY A 101 8.47 13.46 24.63
CA GLY A 101 9.48 12.81 25.49
C GLY A 101 9.30 11.29 25.64
N SER A 102 8.18 10.72 25.17
CA SER A 102 7.97 9.27 25.14
C SER A 102 8.48 8.68 23.83
N PHE A 103 9.80 8.60 23.67
CA PHE A 103 10.45 8.22 22.40
C PHE A 103 10.03 6.87 21.83
N GLU A 104 9.65 5.92 22.70
CA GLU A 104 9.16 4.60 22.28
C GLU A 104 7.83 4.66 21.51
N GLN A 105 7.07 5.76 21.62
CA GLN A 105 5.82 5.97 20.88
C GLN A 105 6.05 6.28 19.40
N GLY A 106 7.25 6.72 19.02
CA GLY A 106 7.74 6.72 17.63
C GLY A 106 8.08 5.32 17.14
N ALA A 107 7.17 4.36 17.36
CA ALA A 107 7.42 2.94 17.16
C ALA A 107 7.50 2.56 15.68
N ILE A 108 8.18 1.45 15.40
CA ILE A 108 8.14 0.77 14.11
C ILE A 108 7.72 -0.67 14.37
N SER A 109 6.67 -1.11 13.69
CA SER A 109 6.21 -2.49 13.70
C SER A 109 6.28 -3.03 12.27
N GLU A 110 6.99 -4.14 12.07
CA GLU A 110 7.17 -4.72 10.74
C GLU A 110 6.69 -6.17 10.75
N LEU A 111 5.59 -6.41 10.04
CA LEU A 111 5.00 -7.72 9.85
C LEU A 111 5.42 -8.26 8.48
N VAL A 112 6.08 -9.42 8.47
CA VAL A 112 6.48 -10.14 7.26
C VAL A 112 5.67 -11.43 7.18
N LEU A 113 4.98 -11.61 6.06
CA LEU A 113 4.18 -12.79 5.75
C LEU A 113 4.87 -13.57 4.65
N ARG A 114 4.95 -14.89 4.80
CA ARG A 114 5.52 -15.80 3.81
C ARG A 114 4.60 -16.99 3.60
N ALA A 115 4.25 -17.29 2.35
CA ALA A 115 3.47 -18.49 2.06
C ALA A 115 4.24 -19.77 2.36
N GLY A 116 3.51 -20.75 2.89
CA GLY A 116 3.94 -22.14 2.98
C GLY A 116 4.14 -22.78 1.61
N ASN A 117 4.78 -23.94 1.61
CA ASN A 117 5.03 -24.73 0.40
C ASN A 117 3.91 -25.74 0.12
N GLY A 118 2.74 -25.59 0.76
CA GLY A 118 1.64 -26.54 0.70
C GLY A 118 1.74 -27.73 1.66
N SER A 119 2.84 -27.87 2.43
CA SER A 119 3.00 -28.93 3.44
C SER A 119 3.81 -28.44 4.66
N PRO A 120 3.17 -27.83 5.67
CA PRO A 120 1.72 -27.61 5.78
C PRO A 120 1.21 -26.46 4.89
N VAL A 121 -0.09 -26.49 4.57
CA VAL A 121 -0.79 -25.35 3.94
C VAL A 121 -0.91 -24.22 4.95
N GLY A 122 -0.58 -23.00 4.54
CA GLY A 122 -0.74 -21.82 5.38
C GLY A 122 0.24 -20.71 5.04
N ILE A 123 0.41 -19.79 6.00
CA ILE A 123 1.43 -18.76 5.94
C ILE A 123 2.21 -18.74 7.26
N THR A 124 3.46 -18.31 7.18
CA THR A 124 4.20 -17.82 8.34
C THR A 124 3.95 -16.32 8.47
N ALA A 125 3.59 -15.87 9.67
CA ALA A 125 3.51 -14.46 10.02
C ALA A 125 4.56 -14.14 11.08
N THR A 126 5.47 -13.23 10.76
CA THR A 126 6.58 -12.84 11.62
C THR A 126 6.51 -11.35 11.92
N LEU A 127 6.34 -10.99 13.18
CA LEU A 127 6.36 -9.61 13.66
C LEU A 127 7.74 -9.27 14.24
N TRP A 128 8.39 -8.26 13.69
CA TRP A 128 9.63 -7.68 14.23
C TRP A 128 9.29 -6.48 15.09
N LYS A 129 9.19 -6.71 16.40
CA LYS A 129 8.84 -5.71 17.40
C LYS A 129 10.08 -4.94 17.84
N ARG A 130 10.09 -3.63 17.62
CA ARG A 130 11.22 -2.74 17.95
C ARG A 130 10.96 -1.80 19.14
N SER A 131 9.70 -1.72 19.59
CA SER A 131 9.26 -0.86 20.70
C SER A 131 8.12 -1.55 21.48
N PRO A 132 8.00 -1.35 22.80
CA PRO A 132 6.86 -1.82 23.58
C PRO A 132 5.54 -1.11 23.24
N ASN A 133 5.59 0.07 22.61
CA ASN A 133 4.41 0.82 22.18
C ASN A 133 3.96 0.48 20.75
N GLY A 134 4.72 -0.32 20.01
CA GLY A 134 4.31 -0.82 18.70
C GLY A 134 3.27 -1.95 18.79
N VAL A 135 3.12 -2.69 17.69
CA VAL A 135 2.35 -3.94 17.69
C VAL A 135 3.00 -4.94 18.64
N LEU A 136 2.16 -5.60 19.43
CA LEU A 136 2.57 -6.52 20.48
C LEU A 136 2.62 -7.95 20.00
N GLU A 137 1.62 -8.36 19.22
CA GLU A 137 1.42 -9.72 18.72
C GLU A 137 0.76 -9.66 17.34
N CYS A 138 0.92 -10.73 16.56
CA CYS A 138 0.19 -10.93 15.32
C CYS A 138 -0.41 -12.34 15.25
N ALA A 139 -1.48 -12.47 14.49
CA ALA A 139 -2.15 -13.74 14.23
C ALA A 139 -2.80 -13.70 12.85
N TRP A 140 -3.20 -14.86 12.34
CA TRP A 140 -3.89 -14.96 11.06
C TRP A 140 -4.97 -16.03 11.05
N ILE A 141 -5.98 -15.87 10.20
CA ILE A 141 -7.04 -16.84 9.95
C ILE A 141 -7.05 -17.14 8.45
N ASN A 142 -6.99 -18.41 8.06
CA ASN A 142 -7.29 -18.80 6.69
C ASN A 142 -8.81 -18.75 6.48
N THR A 143 -9.28 -17.83 5.63
CA THR A 143 -10.72 -17.62 5.41
C THR A 143 -11.25 -18.48 4.27
N SER A 144 -10.46 -18.69 3.23
CA SER A 144 -10.77 -19.60 2.12
C SER A 144 -9.56 -19.75 1.19
N GLY A 145 -9.25 -20.98 0.76
CA GLY A 145 -8.15 -21.25 -0.18
C GLY A 145 -6.84 -20.58 0.28
N ASP A 146 -6.31 -19.70 -0.55
CA ASP A 146 -5.08 -18.93 -0.31
C ASP A 146 -5.33 -17.53 0.29
N ASN A 147 -6.52 -17.26 0.81
CA ASN A 147 -6.86 -15.99 1.48
C ASN A 147 -6.70 -16.10 3.00
N TYR A 148 -6.08 -15.08 3.57
CA TYR A 148 -5.80 -15.00 5.00
C TYR A 148 -6.16 -13.63 5.55
N ASP A 149 -6.94 -13.61 6.61
CA ASP A 149 -7.14 -12.41 7.42
C ASP A 149 -5.98 -12.26 8.41
N ILE A 150 -5.46 -11.05 8.52
CA ILE A 150 -4.28 -10.72 9.32
C ILE A 150 -4.70 -9.83 10.47
N TYR A 151 -4.34 -10.27 11.68
CA TYR A 151 -4.67 -9.62 12.93
C TYR A 151 -3.42 -9.17 13.67
N VAL A 152 -3.53 -8.03 14.35
CA VAL A 152 -2.48 -7.52 15.24
C VAL A 152 -3.07 -7.09 16.56
N ARG A 153 -2.30 -7.25 17.64
CA ARG A 153 -2.62 -6.69 18.96
C ARG A 153 -1.84 -5.41 19.19
N ILE A 154 -2.52 -4.33 19.53
CA ILE A 154 -1.91 -3.03 19.86
C ILE A 154 -2.62 -2.42 21.06
N ASN A 155 -1.90 -1.61 21.85
CA ASN A 155 -2.51 -0.90 22.96
C ASN A 155 -3.31 0.32 22.45
N GLN A 156 -4.13 0.87 23.34
CA GLN A 156 -4.92 2.07 23.10
C GLN A 156 -4.07 3.28 22.68
N TYR A 157 -4.75 4.26 22.09
CA TYR A 157 -4.18 5.53 21.66
C TYR A 157 -3.19 5.46 20.49
N ALA A 158 -3.26 4.39 19.70
CA ALA A 158 -2.61 4.33 18.39
C ALA A 158 -3.50 5.00 17.34
N TYR A 159 -3.24 6.29 17.09
CA TYR A 159 -4.01 7.15 16.19
C TYR A 159 -3.16 7.64 15.02
N TRP A 160 -3.76 7.69 13.83
CA TRP A 160 -3.14 8.27 12.64
C TRP A 160 -1.75 7.68 12.32
N LEU A 161 -1.58 6.38 12.58
CA LEU A 161 -0.35 5.68 12.25
C LEU A 161 -0.18 5.59 10.73
N ILE A 162 1.05 5.60 10.24
CA ILE A 162 1.32 5.35 8.83
C ILE A 162 1.39 3.83 8.65
N ALA A 163 0.57 3.30 7.75
CA ALA A 163 0.61 1.91 7.36
C ALA A 163 1.08 1.78 5.92
N GLN A 164 2.20 1.09 5.72
CA GLN A 164 2.79 0.79 4.41
C GLN A 164 2.70 -0.69 4.11
N TYR A 165 2.64 -1.05 2.83
CA TYR A 165 2.69 -2.45 2.44
C TYR A 165 3.30 -2.67 1.05
N ASP A 166 3.84 -3.87 0.85
CA ASP A 166 4.27 -4.40 -0.46
C ASP A 166 4.17 -5.93 -0.47
N TYR A 167 4.19 -6.55 -1.65
CA TYR A 167 4.03 -7.99 -1.82
C TYR A 167 4.55 -8.50 -3.17
N THR A 168 4.92 -9.77 -3.29
CA THR A 168 5.40 -10.39 -4.54
C THR A 168 4.35 -10.35 -5.66
N GLY A 169 4.77 -10.58 -6.91
CA GLY A 169 3.89 -10.44 -8.09
C GLY A 169 2.66 -11.35 -8.13
N ASN A 170 2.70 -12.49 -7.41
CA ASN A 170 1.65 -13.48 -7.33
C ASN A 170 0.79 -13.40 -6.05
N ALA A 171 1.05 -12.43 -5.17
CA ALA A 171 0.27 -12.21 -3.95
C ALA A 171 -0.62 -10.95 -4.06
N ASN A 172 -1.43 -10.69 -3.05
CA ASN A 172 -2.17 -9.44 -2.87
C ASN A 172 -2.27 -9.08 -1.38
N VAL A 173 -2.30 -7.78 -1.08
CA VAL A 173 -2.61 -7.24 0.25
C VAL A 173 -3.70 -6.19 0.09
N THR A 174 -4.83 -6.41 0.76
CA THR A 174 -5.87 -5.41 1.01
C THR A 174 -5.72 -4.93 2.45
N LEU A 175 -5.16 -3.74 2.62
CA LEU A 175 -4.97 -3.11 3.93
C LEU A 175 -6.19 -2.26 4.31
N TYR A 176 -6.65 -2.37 5.55
CA TYR A 176 -7.79 -1.61 6.06
C TYR A 176 -7.34 -0.36 6.81
N SER A 177 -7.83 0.82 6.39
CA SER A 177 -7.61 2.08 7.09
C SER A 177 -8.47 2.21 8.36
N VAL A 178 -9.55 1.44 8.44
CA VAL A 178 -10.41 1.27 9.62
C VAL A 178 -10.48 -0.22 9.95
N PRO A 179 -9.50 -0.76 10.70
CA PRO A 179 -9.44 -2.16 11.07
C PRO A 179 -10.63 -2.58 11.95
N GLU A 180 -11.11 -3.81 11.79
CA GLU A 180 -12.17 -4.36 12.64
C GLU A 180 -11.61 -4.69 14.03
N TYR A 181 -12.23 -4.16 15.08
CA TYR A 181 -11.83 -4.34 16.47
C TYR A 181 -12.40 -5.61 17.10
N SER A 182 -11.60 -6.24 17.96
CA SER A 182 -12.01 -7.29 18.89
C SER A 182 -11.22 -7.15 20.20
N GLU A 183 -11.89 -7.23 21.34
CA GLU A 183 -11.23 -7.17 22.65
C GLU A 183 -10.29 -8.36 22.86
N THR A 184 -10.73 -9.56 22.48
CA THR A 184 -9.96 -10.80 22.59
C THR A 184 -9.39 -11.24 21.25
N LYS A 185 -8.35 -12.07 21.29
CA LYS A 185 -7.83 -12.71 20.07
C LYS A 185 -8.94 -13.54 19.39
N PRO A 186 -9.13 -13.45 18.07
CA PRO A 186 -10.10 -14.28 17.37
C PRO A 186 -9.87 -15.78 17.63
N ALA A 187 -10.95 -16.52 17.94
CA ALA A 187 -10.87 -17.88 18.48
C ALA A 187 -10.13 -18.90 17.58
N ASN A 188 -10.25 -18.75 16.26
CA ASN A 188 -9.65 -19.66 15.26
C ASN A 188 -8.34 -19.13 14.66
N ALA A 189 -7.77 -18.08 15.24
CA ALA A 189 -6.53 -17.50 14.73
C ALA A 189 -5.32 -18.38 15.07
N THR A 190 -4.49 -18.61 14.08
CA THR A 190 -3.15 -19.18 14.25
C THR A 190 -2.20 -18.05 14.66
N ASN A 191 -1.39 -18.28 15.69
CA ASN A 191 -0.43 -17.29 16.16
C ASN A 191 0.66 -17.06 15.10
N GLY A 192 1.01 -15.80 14.88
CA GLY A 192 2.30 -15.46 14.30
C GLY A 192 3.39 -15.50 15.36
N GLN A 193 4.64 -15.44 14.91
CA GLN A 193 5.80 -15.36 15.79
C GLN A 193 6.20 -13.90 15.98
N THR A 194 6.37 -13.47 17.22
CA THR A 194 6.91 -12.14 17.53
C THR A 194 8.38 -12.28 17.90
N TYR A 195 9.23 -11.49 17.24
CA TYR A 195 10.65 -11.32 17.55
C TYR A 195 10.85 -9.93 18.13
N THR A 196 11.30 -9.88 19.38
CA THR A 196 11.69 -8.62 20.03
C THR A 196 13.13 -8.29 19.64
N LEU A 197 13.34 -7.12 19.02
CA LEU A 197 14.68 -6.60 18.79
C LEU A 197 15.13 -5.81 20.01
N TYR A 198 16.11 -6.35 20.71
CA TYR A 198 16.76 -5.65 21.80
C TYR A 198 17.70 -4.55 21.29
N ASN A 199 17.78 -3.47 22.06
CA ASN A 199 18.63 -2.31 21.78
C ASN A 199 19.14 -1.69 23.10
N SER A 200 19.86 -0.58 23.04
CA SER A 200 20.45 0.07 24.23
C SER A 200 19.41 0.51 25.26
N MET A 201 18.17 0.78 24.84
CA MET A 201 17.04 1.19 25.67
C MET A 201 16.10 0.02 26.02
N MET A 202 16.01 -0.99 25.14
CA MET A 202 15.30 -2.24 25.36
C MET A 202 16.29 -3.39 25.49
N LYS A 203 16.89 -3.55 26.68
CA LYS A 203 17.88 -4.61 26.92
C LYS A 203 17.19 -5.97 27.13
N PRO A 204 17.84 -7.09 26.74
CA PRO A 204 17.33 -8.41 27.08
C PRO A 204 17.36 -8.62 28.59
N THR A 205 16.38 -9.36 29.09
CA THR A 205 16.34 -9.85 30.47
C THR A 205 16.95 -11.25 30.55
N ALA A 206 17.20 -11.75 31.76
CA ALA A 206 17.79 -13.09 31.94
C ALA A 206 16.92 -14.24 31.38
N GLY A 207 15.62 -14.03 31.20
CA GLY A 207 14.73 -15.01 30.57
C GLY A 207 14.74 -14.98 29.04
N ASP A 208 15.38 -13.97 28.44
CA ASP A 208 15.42 -13.76 27.00
C ASP A 208 16.70 -14.34 26.34
N VAL A 209 17.64 -14.85 27.14
CA VAL A 209 18.98 -15.33 26.73
C VAL A 209 19.23 -16.79 27.08
#